data_AF-A0A0S8KZA0-F1
#
_entry.id   AF-A0A0S8KZA0-F1
#
_cell.length_a   1.000
_cell.length_b   1.000
_cell.length_c   1.000
_cell.angle_alpha   90.00
_cell.angle_beta   90.00
_cell.angle_gamma   90.00
#
_symmetry.space_group_name_H-M   'P 1'
#
loop_
_entity.id
_entity.type
_entity.pdbx_description
1 polymer ?
#
loop_
_entity_poly.entity_id
_entity_poly.type
_entity_poly.pdbx_seq_one_letter_code
_entity_poly.pdbx_strand_id
1 'polypeptide(L)'
;MAFDRKDQLWAIAARSRVRVTPDGINTVYTGVGLINTLLVDIHDNIWITPAGTGIVRITESYQQLFTVESSGILSNTVSCSSVDTSNTKWFGHLSEGISRISDIGSVDIIPDFTDQNLYTLVSDNNGNMLAGLGGYNNDTLLVSLGFGLPANLSPVIEDAVFPQTKMLVTGIAVDHFNRIWIVVCHVEKSANVKIGLHYHDQELHRQDLLPDDANILSIKADKRNGIVYVLTHHTLYRIR
;
A
#
# COMPACT_ATOMS: atom_id res chain seq x y z
N MET A 1 -4.84 4.25 5.09
CA MET A 1 -6.28 3.94 5.14
C MET A 1 -6.50 2.47 4.77
N ALA A 2 -7.55 1.82 5.25
CA ALA A 2 -8.03 0.50 4.82
C ALA A 2 -9.54 0.37 5.07
N PHE A 3 -10.21 -0.52 4.34
CA PHE A 3 -11.63 -0.81 4.54
C PHE A 3 -11.79 -2.15 5.27
N ASP A 4 -12.76 -2.24 6.18
CA ASP A 4 -13.20 -3.51 6.75
C ASP A 4 -14.38 -4.11 5.96
N ARG A 5 -14.85 -5.30 6.36
CA ARG A 5 -15.95 -5.98 5.66
C ARG A 5 -17.32 -5.30 5.83
N LYS A 6 -17.44 -4.28 6.68
CA LYS A 6 -18.66 -3.49 6.88
C LYS A 6 -18.58 -2.14 6.16
N ASP A 7 -17.65 -2.01 5.21
CA ASP A 7 -17.37 -0.80 4.43
C ASP A 7 -16.98 0.41 5.30
N GLN A 8 -16.45 0.14 6.50
CA GLN A 8 -15.95 1.20 7.39
C GLN A 8 -14.52 1.52 7.00
N LEU A 9 -14.23 2.81 6.91
CA LEU A 9 -12.90 3.29 6.58
C LEU A 9 -12.08 3.41 7.87
N TRP A 10 -11.05 2.59 7.96
CA TRP A 10 -10.02 2.68 8.98
C TRP A 10 -8.87 3.55 8.47
N ALA A 11 -8.46 4.52 9.27
CA ALA A 11 -7.33 5.38 9.00
C ALA A 11 -6.42 5.43 10.23
N ILE A 12 -5.18 5.82 10.00
CA ILE A 12 -4.27 6.18 11.08
C ILE A 12 -4.24 7.70 11.12
N ALA A 13 -4.41 8.26 12.31
CA ALA A 13 -4.17 9.67 12.59
C ALA A 13 -3.16 9.74 13.75
N ALA A 14 -1.90 10.08 13.45
CA ALA A 14 -0.81 10.02 14.42
C ALA A 14 -0.76 8.69 15.20
N ARG A 15 -0.60 8.73 16.53
CA ARG A 15 -0.56 7.56 17.44
C ARG A 15 -1.93 6.86 17.64
N SER A 16 -2.96 7.31 16.91
CA SER A 16 -4.33 6.83 17.04
C SER A 16 -4.80 6.14 15.77
N ARG A 17 -5.65 5.14 15.95
CA ARG A 17 -6.45 4.54 14.88
C ARG A 17 -7.81 5.22 14.86
N VAL A 18 -8.28 5.59 13.68
CA VAL A 18 -9.56 6.22 13.45
C VAL A 18 -10.42 5.29 12.62
N ARG A 19 -11.67 5.10 13.03
CA ARG A 19 -12.68 4.36 12.28
C ARG A 19 -13.79 5.31 11.89
N VAL A 20 -14.05 5.43 10.60
CA VAL A 20 -15.12 6.24 10.03
C VAL A 20 -16.28 5.33 9.65
N THR A 21 -17.43 5.61 10.23
CA THR A 21 -18.68 4.89 10.02
C THR A 21 -19.79 5.87 9.61
N PRO A 22 -20.94 5.41 9.08
CA PRO A 22 -22.04 6.31 8.71
C PRO A 22 -22.56 7.16 9.87
N ASP A 23 -22.44 6.67 11.10
CA ASP A 23 -22.87 7.30 12.35
C ASP A 23 -21.79 8.19 13.00
N GLY A 24 -20.55 8.18 12.51
CA GLY A 24 -19.53 9.14 12.96
C GLY A 24 -18.09 8.63 12.90
N ILE A 25 -17.22 9.26 13.70
CA ILE A 25 -15.79 8.95 13.78
C ILE A 25 -15.47 8.42 15.18
N ASN A 26 -14.94 7.20 15.24
CA ASN A 26 -14.49 6.56 16.48
C ASN A 26 -12.95 6.53 16.52
N THR A 27 -12.36 7.09 17.57
CA THR A 27 -10.90 7.13 17.77
C THR A 27 -10.48 6.11 18.83
N VAL A 28 -9.55 5.23 18.48
CA VAL A 28 -8.92 4.27 19.39
C VAL A 28 -7.46 4.64 19.53
N TYR A 29 -7.06 5.08 20.73
CA TYR A 29 -5.64 5.28 21.04
C TYR A 29 -5.00 3.91 21.27
N THR A 30 -3.93 3.64 20.54
CA THR A 30 -3.28 2.33 20.58
C THR A 30 -2.11 2.27 21.56
N GLY A 31 -1.64 3.41 22.07
CA GLY A 31 -0.48 3.49 22.97
C GLY A 31 0.86 3.22 22.30
N VAL A 32 0.86 2.70 21.08
CA VAL A 32 2.04 2.42 20.29
C VAL A 32 2.50 3.68 19.54
N GLY A 33 3.75 3.66 19.08
CA GLY A 33 4.41 4.79 18.41
C GLY A 33 3.76 5.17 17.08
N LEU A 34 4.51 5.89 16.24
CA LEU A 34 4.05 6.21 14.89
C LEU A 34 3.73 4.92 14.13
N ILE A 35 2.54 4.81 13.55
CA ILE A 35 2.14 3.65 12.76
C ILE A 35 2.49 3.91 11.30
N ASN A 36 3.31 3.05 10.71
CA ASN A 36 3.70 3.18 9.31
C ASN A 36 2.61 2.67 8.36
N THR A 37 1.99 1.53 8.70
CA THR A 37 1.00 0.89 7.82
C THR A 37 -0.18 0.32 8.61
N LEU A 38 -1.33 0.23 7.95
CA LEU A 38 -2.54 -0.41 8.46
C LEU A 38 -3.25 -1.17 7.34
N LEU A 39 -3.63 -2.41 7.63
CA LEU A 39 -4.51 -3.24 6.79
C LEU A 39 -5.56 -3.95 7.64
N VAL A 40 -6.66 -4.32 7.00
CA VAL A 40 -7.71 -5.17 7.57
C VAL A 40 -7.75 -6.46 6.76
N ASP A 41 -7.69 -7.60 7.44
CA ASP A 41 -7.74 -8.91 6.78
C ASP A 41 -9.18 -9.40 6.57
N ILE A 42 -9.38 -10.54 5.89
CA ILE A 42 -10.73 -11.04 5.63
C ILE A 42 -11.48 -11.47 6.90
N HIS A 43 -10.81 -11.58 8.04
CA HIS A 43 -11.44 -11.95 9.30
C HIS A 43 -11.70 -10.71 10.17
N ASP A 44 -11.66 -9.52 9.57
CA ASP A 44 -11.77 -8.21 10.25
C ASP A 44 -10.70 -7.97 11.32
N ASN A 45 -9.57 -8.70 11.29
CA ASN A 45 -8.44 -8.37 12.15
C ASN A 45 -7.71 -7.17 11.58
N ILE A 46 -7.24 -6.32 12.48
CA ILE A 46 -6.52 -5.12 12.12
C ILE A 46 -5.03 -5.39 12.32
N TRP A 47 -4.26 -5.18 11.27
CA TRP A 47 -2.82 -5.32 11.30
C TRP A 47 -2.22 -3.93 11.21
N ILE A 48 -1.36 -3.59 12.16
CA ILE A 48 -0.64 -2.32 12.21
C ILE A 48 0.85 -2.57 12.36
N THR A 49 1.66 -1.62 11.90
CA THR A 49 3.12 -1.72 12.00
C THR A 49 3.67 -0.47 12.67
N PRO A 50 3.78 -0.46 14.01
CA PRO A 50 4.42 0.64 14.71
C PRO A 50 5.91 0.72 14.34
N ALA A 51 6.42 1.94 14.17
CA ALA A 51 7.79 2.19 13.73
C ALA A 51 8.81 1.45 14.61
N GLY A 52 9.62 0.59 13.99
CA GLY A 52 10.68 -0.20 14.65
C GLY A 52 10.19 -1.30 15.59
N THR A 53 8.88 -1.57 15.68
CA THR A 53 8.32 -2.55 16.63
C THR A 53 8.03 -3.91 15.98
N GLY A 54 7.85 -3.96 14.67
CA GLY A 54 7.39 -5.13 13.94
C GLY A 54 5.91 -5.04 13.55
N ILE A 55 5.24 -6.18 13.50
CA ILE A 55 3.86 -6.29 13.02
C ILE A 55 2.96 -6.68 14.19
N VAL A 56 1.91 -5.89 14.42
CA VAL A 56 0.91 -6.15 15.46
C VAL A 56 -0.41 -6.54 14.78
N ARG A 57 -0.88 -7.75 15.05
CA ARG A 57 -2.25 -8.19 14.74
C ARG A 57 -3.13 -7.90 15.94
N ILE A 58 -4.24 -7.21 15.70
CA ILE A 58 -5.26 -6.88 16.68
C ILE A 58 -6.54 -7.59 16.27
N THR A 59 -7.00 -8.51 17.12
CA THR A 59 -8.29 -9.18 17.01
C THR A 59 -9.28 -8.55 17.99
N GLU A 60 -10.52 -9.05 18.04
CA GLU A 60 -11.48 -8.63 19.06
C GLU A 60 -11.04 -9.00 20.49
N SER A 61 -10.28 -10.09 20.64
CA SER A 61 -9.99 -10.71 21.93
C SER A 61 -8.54 -10.63 22.38
N TYR A 62 -7.58 -10.44 21.45
CA TYR A 62 -6.16 -10.37 21.79
C TYR A 62 -5.34 -9.57 20.78
N GLN A 63 -4.08 -9.30 21.16
CA GLN A 63 -3.07 -8.74 20.29
C GLN A 63 -1.90 -9.73 20.16
N GLN A 64 -1.35 -9.84 18.96
CA GLN A 64 -0.19 -10.68 18.67
C GLN A 64 0.89 -9.85 17.99
N LEU A 65 2.13 -9.98 18.48
CA LEU A 65 3.29 -9.28 17.97
C LEU A 65 4.21 -10.25 17.21
N PHE A 66 4.54 -9.88 15.98
CA PHE A 66 5.53 -10.57 15.15
C PHE A 66 6.77 -9.69 15.03
N THR A 67 7.93 -10.22 15.44
CA THR A 67 9.23 -9.56 15.33
C THR A 67 10.24 -10.47 14.65
N VAL A 68 11.39 -9.91 14.28
CA VAL A 68 12.54 -10.67 13.75
C VAL A 68 12.87 -11.83 14.70
N GLU A 69 12.94 -11.55 16.00
CA GLU A 69 13.33 -12.50 17.04
C GLU A 69 12.23 -13.52 17.36
N SER A 70 10.96 -13.10 17.38
CA SER A 70 9.86 -13.96 17.83
C SER A 70 9.28 -14.82 16.71
N SER A 71 9.33 -14.33 15.48
CA SER A 71 8.55 -14.87 14.36
C SER A 71 9.34 -15.02 13.07
N GLY A 72 10.57 -14.50 13.00
CA GLY A 72 11.41 -14.62 11.81
C GLY A 72 10.97 -13.75 10.62
N ILE A 73 10.29 -12.62 10.87
CA ILE A 73 10.13 -11.60 9.81
C ILE A 73 11.49 -10.98 9.48
N LEU A 74 11.64 -10.41 8.28
CA LEU A 74 12.89 -9.81 7.81
C LEU A 74 13.36 -8.62 8.66
N SER A 75 12.45 -7.67 8.91
CA SER A 75 12.73 -6.44 9.65
C SER A 75 11.60 -6.07 10.60
N ASN A 76 11.93 -5.46 11.73
CA ASN A 76 10.93 -4.81 12.59
C ASN A 76 10.45 -3.45 12.02
N THR A 77 11.08 -2.98 10.93
CA THR A 77 10.67 -1.77 10.20
C THR A 77 9.92 -2.17 8.94
N VAL A 78 8.61 -1.93 8.92
CA VAL A 78 7.75 -2.17 7.76
C VAL A 78 7.43 -0.85 7.06
N SER A 79 7.61 -0.80 5.74
CA SER A 79 7.37 0.39 4.90
C SER A 79 5.99 0.36 4.23
N CYS A 80 5.55 -0.82 3.79
CA CYS A 80 4.26 -1.00 3.12
C CYS A 80 3.63 -2.34 3.46
N SER A 81 2.31 -2.44 3.31
CA SER A 81 1.61 -3.69 3.58
C SER A 81 0.38 -3.88 2.71
N SER A 82 0.03 -5.14 2.49
CA SER A 82 -1.08 -5.56 1.64
C SER A 82 -1.67 -6.89 2.08
N VAL A 83 -2.88 -7.18 1.64
CA VAL A 83 -3.52 -8.50 1.83
C VAL A 83 -3.99 -9.02 0.48
N ASP A 84 -3.70 -10.28 0.17
CA ASP A 84 -4.12 -10.92 -1.07
C ASP A 84 -5.46 -11.65 -0.95
N THR A 85 -5.92 -12.21 -2.07
CA THR A 85 -7.18 -12.96 -2.16
C THR A 85 -7.16 -14.28 -1.38
N SER A 86 -5.97 -14.80 -1.03
CA SER A 86 -5.79 -15.98 -0.17
C SER A 86 -5.66 -15.62 1.32
N ASN A 87 -5.90 -14.36 1.68
CA ASN A 87 -5.69 -13.80 3.02
C ASN A 87 -4.26 -13.95 3.54
N THR A 88 -3.28 -13.96 2.64
CA THR A 88 -1.88 -13.77 3.00
C THR A 88 -1.64 -12.28 3.20
N LYS A 89 -1.00 -11.93 4.32
CA LYS A 89 -0.64 -10.55 4.65
C LYS A 89 0.81 -10.35 4.24
N TRP A 90 1.05 -9.41 3.35
CA TRP A 90 2.35 -9.09 2.77
C TRP A 90 2.88 -7.81 3.40
N PHE A 91 4.12 -7.84 3.86
CA PHE A 91 4.78 -6.73 4.55
C PHE A 91 6.12 -6.45 3.87
N GLY A 92 6.21 -5.29 3.24
CA GLY A 92 7.44 -4.82 2.62
C GLY A 92 8.37 -4.18 3.64
N HIS A 93 9.64 -4.53 3.56
CA HIS A 93 10.72 -4.00 4.37
C HIS A 93 11.65 -3.22 3.45
N LEU A 94 11.85 -1.95 3.76
CA LEU A 94 12.64 -1.04 2.93
C LEU A 94 14.05 -1.61 2.74
N SER A 95 14.45 -1.86 1.48
CA SER A 95 15.76 -2.43 1.09
C SER A 95 16.06 -3.84 1.62
N GLU A 96 15.09 -4.57 2.17
CA GLU A 96 15.30 -5.91 2.76
C GLU A 96 14.44 -7.00 2.09
N GLY A 97 13.34 -6.63 1.43
CA GLY A 97 12.43 -7.55 0.75
C GLY A 97 11.04 -7.58 1.38
N ILE A 98 10.40 -8.76 1.42
CA ILE A 98 9.01 -8.93 1.83
C ILE A 98 8.90 -10.09 2.84
N SER A 99 8.25 -9.86 3.98
CA SER A 99 7.75 -10.93 4.83
C SER A 99 6.27 -11.16 4.54
N ARG A 100 5.82 -12.42 4.53
CA ARG A 100 4.40 -12.75 4.39
C ARG A 100 3.91 -13.63 5.51
N ILE A 101 2.68 -13.38 5.96
CA ILE A 101 2.01 -14.14 7.01
C ILE A 101 0.77 -14.79 6.39
N SER A 102 0.76 -16.12 6.32
CA SER A 102 -0.37 -16.89 5.78
C SER A 102 -1.62 -16.77 6.65
N ASP A 103 -2.77 -17.23 6.15
CA ASP A 103 -4.03 -17.20 6.92
C ASP A 103 -3.91 -17.95 8.27
N ILE A 104 -3.22 -19.09 8.25
CA ILE A 104 -2.94 -19.90 9.45
C ILE A 104 -1.81 -19.35 10.32
N GLY A 105 -1.18 -18.23 9.94
CA GLY A 105 -0.14 -17.56 10.73
C GLY A 105 1.29 -18.02 10.47
N SER A 106 1.55 -18.82 9.42
CA SER A 106 2.92 -19.16 9.02
C SER A 106 3.63 -17.94 8.46
N VAL A 107 4.89 -17.75 8.84
CA VAL A 107 5.74 -16.66 8.36
C VAL A 107 6.71 -17.20 7.30
N ASP A 108 6.70 -16.58 6.12
CA ASP A 108 7.72 -16.79 5.09
C ASP A 108 8.39 -15.46 4.75
N ILE A 109 9.64 -15.55 4.29
CA ILE A 109 10.41 -14.39 3.83
C ILE A 109 10.73 -14.52 2.34
N ILE A 110 10.74 -13.40 1.65
CA ILE A 110 11.09 -13.25 0.25
C ILE A 110 12.15 -12.14 0.23
N PRO A 111 13.44 -12.50 0.12
CA PRO A 111 14.52 -11.52 0.20
C PRO A 111 14.43 -10.51 -0.94
N ASP A 112 15.10 -9.36 -0.78
CA ASP A 112 15.21 -8.37 -1.86
C ASP A 112 15.70 -9.04 -3.15
N PHE A 113 15.00 -8.74 -4.24
CA PHE A 113 15.23 -9.28 -5.58
C PHE A 113 15.46 -8.18 -6.62
N THR A 114 15.62 -6.91 -6.21
CA THR A 114 15.67 -5.76 -7.12
C THR A 114 16.78 -4.75 -6.91
N ASP A 115 17.54 -4.76 -5.80
CA ASP A 115 18.43 -3.65 -5.40
C ASP A 115 17.69 -2.28 -5.38
N GLN A 116 16.36 -2.30 -5.22
CA GLN A 116 15.50 -1.12 -5.20
C GLN A 116 14.72 -1.05 -3.89
N ASN A 117 14.28 0.15 -3.53
CA ASN A 117 13.42 0.34 -2.36
C ASN A 117 11.98 -0.03 -2.69
N LEU A 118 11.40 -0.93 -1.88
CA LEU A 118 9.98 -1.25 -1.92
C LEU A 118 9.16 -0.20 -1.17
N TYR A 119 8.38 0.59 -1.91
CA TYR A 119 7.57 1.67 -1.37
C TYR A 119 6.11 1.28 -1.14
N THR A 120 5.56 0.41 -1.99
CA THR A 120 4.14 0.06 -1.91
C THR A 120 3.86 -1.32 -2.49
N LEU A 121 2.83 -1.97 -1.95
CA LEU A 121 2.34 -3.28 -2.35
C LEU A 121 0.81 -3.24 -2.46
N VAL A 122 0.26 -3.78 -3.54
CA VAL A 122 -1.17 -3.98 -3.69
C VAL A 122 -1.47 -5.30 -4.39
N SER A 123 -2.42 -6.07 -3.88
CA SER A 123 -2.92 -7.26 -4.59
C SER A 123 -3.88 -6.86 -5.69
N ASP A 124 -3.71 -7.43 -6.88
CA ASP A 124 -4.70 -7.35 -7.94
C ASP A 124 -5.86 -8.33 -7.68
N ASN A 125 -6.89 -8.33 -8.54
CA ASN A 125 -8.05 -9.20 -8.37
C ASN A 125 -7.80 -10.64 -8.83
N ASN A 126 -6.68 -10.89 -9.51
CA ASN A 126 -6.22 -12.22 -9.91
C ASN A 126 -5.31 -12.86 -8.84
N GLY A 127 -4.97 -12.10 -7.79
CA GLY A 127 -4.10 -12.53 -6.69
C GLY A 127 -2.61 -12.30 -6.94
N ASN A 128 -2.22 -11.63 -8.02
CA ASN A 128 -0.84 -11.16 -8.18
C ASN A 128 -0.59 -9.99 -7.24
N MET A 129 0.68 -9.81 -6.85
CA MET A 129 1.12 -8.64 -6.13
C MET A 129 1.67 -7.61 -7.13
N LEU A 130 1.34 -6.33 -6.94
CA LEU A 130 1.95 -5.23 -7.64
C LEU A 130 2.84 -4.48 -6.66
N ALA A 131 4.08 -4.24 -7.05
CA ALA A 131 5.05 -3.52 -6.23
C ALA A 131 5.48 -2.22 -6.92
N GLY A 132 5.40 -1.12 -6.18
CA GLY A 132 6.04 0.14 -6.54
C GLY A 132 7.44 0.16 -5.94
N LEU A 133 8.44 0.14 -6.81
CA LEU A 133 9.86 0.11 -6.46
C LEU A 133 10.52 1.43 -6.88
N GLY A 134 11.50 1.92 -6.12
CA GLY A 134 12.26 3.09 -6.52
C GLY A 134 13.73 3.04 -6.10
N GLY A 135 14.61 3.52 -6.98
CA GLY A 135 16.05 3.51 -6.79
C GLY A 135 16.59 4.85 -6.31
N TYR A 136 17.85 4.84 -5.83
CA TYR A 136 18.56 6.04 -5.40
C TYR A 136 18.68 7.14 -6.47
N ASN A 137 18.51 6.80 -7.75
CA ASN A 137 18.56 7.75 -8.86
C ASN A 137 17.21 8.45 -9.17
N ASN A 138 16.15 8.14 -8.42
CA ASN A 138 14.75 8.49 -8.69
C ASN A 138 14.16 7.79 -9.92
N ASP A 139 14.70 6.62 -10.27
CA ASP A 139 14.06 5.72 -11.23
C ASP A 139 13.04 4.89 -10.46
N THR A 140 11.80 4.83 -10.96
CA THR A 140 10.72 4.08 -10.33
C THR A 140 10.19 3.04 -11.29
N LEU A 141 9.98 1.83 -10.78
CA LEU A 141 9.47 0.70 -11.54
C LEU A 141 8.19 0.17 -10.90
N LEU A 142 7.16 -0.05 -11.72
CA LEU A 142 5.99 -0.84 -11.33
C LEU A 142 6.16 -2.26 -11.84
N VAL A 143 6.29 -3.23 -10.93
CA VAL A 143 6.44 -4.65 -11.28
C VAL A 143 5.24 -5.46 -10.83
N SER A 144 4.87 -6.45 -11.66
CA SER A 144 3.97 -7.52 -11.24
C SER A 144 4.82 -8.65 -10.67
N LEU A 145 4.37 -9.12 -9.52
CA LEU A 145 4.94 -10.15 -8.71
C LEU A 145 3.95 -11.33 -8.76
N GLY A 146 4.27 -12.32 -9.60
CA GLY A 146 3.49 -13.55 -9.73
C GLY A 146 3.59 -14.43 -8.46
N PHE A 147 2.64 -15.35 -8.31
CA PHE A 147 2.54 -16.21 -7.12
C PHE A 147 3.85 -16.94 -6.80
N GLY A 148 4.42 -16.64 -5.63
CA GLY A 148 5.57 -17.35 -5.04
C GLY A 148 6.95 -16.73 -5.26
N LEU A 149 7.07 -15.70 -6.12
CA LEU A 149 8.22 -14.81 -6.38
C LEU A 149 9.63 -15.44 -6.58
N PRO A 150 10.46 -15.02 -7.57
CA PRO A 150 10.19 -14.36 -8.84
C PRO A 150 10.67 -15.19 -10.06
N ALA A 151 9.98 -15.06 -11.18
CA ALA A 151 10.55 -14.85 -12.52
C ALA A 151 9.36 -14.67 -13.48
N ASN A 152 9.05 -13.50 -14.00
CA ASN A 152 9.92 -12.39 -14.33
C ASN A 152 9.34 -11.12 -13.75
N LEU A 153 10.21 -10.26 -13.21
CA LEU A 153 9.91 -8.86 -12.92
C LEU A 153 9.61 -8.18 -14.24
N SER A 154 8.38 -8.38 -14.70
CA SER A 154 7.91 -7.76 -15.92
C SER A 154 7.34 -6.44 -15.49
N PRO A 155 7.87 -5.31 -15.99
CA PRO A 155 7.21 -4.04 -15.77
C PRO A 155 5.76 -4.18 -16.22
N VAL A 156 4.82 -3.86 -15.34
CA VAL A 156 3.40 -3.78 -15.74
C VAL A 156 3.18 -2.53 -16.57
N ILE A 157 4.02 -1.53 -16.35
CA ILE A 157 4.01 -0.28 -17.09
C ILE A 157 5.43 -0.01 -17.54
N GLU A 158 5.65 -0.07 -18.86
CA GLU A 158 6.93 0.20 -19.48
C GLU A 158 7.28 1.70 -19.44
N ASP A 159 8.59 2.01 -19.56
CA ASP A 159 9.15 3.37 -19.64
C ASP A 159 8.43 4.28 -20.65
N ALA A 160 7.77 3.70 -21.67
CA ALA A 160 7.00 4.44 -22.66
C ALA A 160 5.81 5.24 -22.07
N VAL A 161 5.29 4.84 -20.91
CA VAL A 161 4.16 5.51 -20.24
C VAL A 161 4.62 6.63 -19.31
N PHE A 162 5.86 6.56 -18.80
CA PHE A 162 6.46 7.57 -17.92
C PHE A 162 7.74 8.12 -18.57
N PRO A 163 7.63 9.07 -19.52
CA PRO A 163 8.76 9.52 -20.31
C PRO A 163 9.84 10.16 -19.42
N GLN A 164 11.01 9.50 -19.30
CA GLN A 164 12.34 9.93 -18.78
C GLN A 164 12.40 11.09 -17.76
N THR A 165 11.36 11.28 -16.98
CA THR A 165 11.25 12.32 -15.96
C THR A 165 11.31 11.61 -14.62
N LYS A 166 12.11 12.16 -13.70
CA LYS A 166 12.31 11.60 -12.36
C LYS A 166 10.98 11.59 -11.63
N MET A 167 10.32 10.44 -11.60
CA MET A 167 9.00 10.26 -11.02
C MET A 167 9.09 9.20 -9.92
N LEU A 168 8.43 9.43 -8.79
CA LEU A 168 8.32 8.48 -7.68
C LEU A 168 6.88 7.95 -7.61
N VAL A 169 6.70 6.63 -7.65
CA VAL A 169 5.39 6.00 -7.37
C VAL A 169 5.23 5.96 -5.85
N THR A 170 4.37 6.82 -5.33
CA THR A 170 4.15 6.97 -3.89
C THR A 170 2.89 6.27 -3.41
N GLY A 171 2.04 5.80 -4.33
CA GLY A 171 0.83 5.07 -4.00
C GLY A 171 0.29 4.28 -5.16
N ILE A 172 -0.30 3.12 -4.88
CA ILE A 172 -1.02 2.30 -5.86
C ILE A 172 -2.31 1.80 -5.21
N ALA A 173 -3.38 1.77 -5.99
CA ALA A 173 -4.62 1.09 -5.63
C ALA A 173 -5.14 0.27 -6.83
N VAL A 174 -5.77 -0.87 -6.55
CA VAL A 174 -6.46 -1.67 -7.57
C VAL A 174 -7.94 -1.69 -7.25
N ASP A 175 -8.76 -1.28 -8.19
CA ASP A 175 -10.21 -1.18 -7.98
C ASP A 175 -10.98 -2.46 -8.34
N HIS A 176 -12.31 -2.39 -8.22
CA HIS A 176 -13.21 -3.50 -8.52
C HIS A 176 -13.06 -4.05 -9.95
N PHE A 177 -12.77 -3.17 -10.91
CA PHE A 177 -12.60 -3.53 -12.33
C PHE A 177 -11.18 -4.00 -12.65
N ASN A 178 -10.33 -4.18 -11.62
CA ASN A 178 -8.92 -4.51 -11.75
C ASN A 178 -8.09 -3.41 -12.46
N ARG A 179 -8.58 -2.16 -12.47
CA ARG A 179 -7.80 -1.02 -12.97
C ARG A 179 -6.77 -0.63 -11.94
N ILE A 180 -5.55 -0.34 -12.40
CA ILE A 180 -4.42 0.01 -11.53
C ILE A 180 -4.34 1.54 -11.48
N TRP A 181 -4.60 2.11 -10.31
CA TRP A 181 -4.47 3.53 -10.03
C TRP A 181 -3.12 3.81 -9.39
N ILE A 182 -2.40 4.80 -9.90
CA ILE A 182 -1.02 5.09 -9.53
C ILE A 182 -0.90 6.56 -9.22
N VAL A 183 -0.37 6.83 -8.03
CA VAL A 183 0.04 8.15 -7.61
C VAL A 183 1.51 8.31 -7.91
N VAL A 184 1.83 9.31 -8.71
CA VAL A 184 3.19 9.63 -9.12
C VAL A 184 3.56 11.03 -8.65
N CYS A 185 4.78 11.18 -8.15
CA CYS A 185 5.37 12.43 -7.70
C CYS A 185 6.49 12.83 -8.68
N HIS A 186 6.31 13.93 -9.39
CA HIS A 186 7.31 14.49 -10.30
C HIS A 186 8.32 15.33 -9.50
N VAL A 187 9.59 14.94 -9.55
CA VAL A 187 10.69 15.71 -8.95
C VAL A 187 11.33 16.57 -10.03
N GLU A 188 10.74 17.74 -10.31
CA GLU A 188 11.40 18.75 -11.15
C GLU A 188 12.52 19.45 -10.36
N LYS A 189 13.61 19.85 -11.06
CA LYS A 189 14.75 20.57 -10.45
C LYS A 189 14.35 21.91 -9.80
N SER A 190 13.15 22.42 -10.09
CA SER A 190 12.61 23.69 -9.60
C SER A 190 11.48 23.48 -8.61
N ALA A 191 11.79 23.03 -7.39
CA ALA A 191 11.02 23.12 -6.12
C ALA A 191 9.51 22.77 -6.07
N ASN A 192 8.83 22.53 -7.19
CA ASN A 192 7.41 22.26 -7.27
C ASN A 192 7.24 20.77 -7.60
N VAL A 193 6.81 20.03 -6.59
CA VAL A 193 6.43 18.62 -6.75
C VAL A 193 5.03 18.58 -7.36
N LYS A 194 4.89 18.07 -8.57
CA LYS A 194 3.57 17.79 -9.17
C LYS A 194 3.17 16.36 -8.85
N ILE A 195 1.95 16.15 -8.40
CA ILE A 195 1.42 14.82 -8.12
C ILE A 195 0.31 14.50 -9.11
N GLY A 196 0.51 13.45 -9.91
CA GLY A 196 -0.46 12.97 -10.89
C GLY A 196 -1.18 11.71 -10.41
N LEU A 197 -2.44 11.54 -10.83
CA LEU A 197 -3.16 10.29 -10.73
C LEU A 197 -3.32 9.70 -12.12
N HIS A 198 -2.69 8.55 -12.34
CA HIS A 198 -2.82 7.77 -13.56
C HIS A 198 -3.65 6.53 -13.25
N TYR A 199 -4.50 6.11 -14.16
CA TYR A 199 -4.99 4.74 -14.13
C TYR A 199 -4.68 4.02 -15.44
N HIS A 200 -4.32 2.75 -15.32
CA HIS A 200 -4.12 1.85 -16.44
C HIS A 200 -5.27 0.84 -16.50
N ASP A 201 -5.96 0.85 -17.63
CA ASP A 201 -6.82 -0.22 -18.10
C ASP A 201 -6.10 -0.88 -19.30
N GLN A 202 -6.25 -2.19 -19.50
CA GLN A 202 -5.56 -2.92 -20.59
C GLN A 202 -5.85 -2.34 -21.98
N GLU A 203 -6.90 -1.52 -22.12
CA GLU A 203 -7.28 -0.86 -23.36
C GLU A 203 -7.15 0.68 -23.37
N LEU A 204 -6.98 1.34 -22.21
CA LEU A 204 -6.94 2.81 -22.13
C LEU A 204 -6.02 3.34 -21.02
N HIS A 205 -5.26 4.39 -21.35
CA HIS A 205 -4.57 5.26 -20.41
C HIS A 205 -5.38 6.55 -20.22
N ARG A 206 -5.69 6.91 -18.98
CA ARG A 206 -6.29 8.21 -18.68
C ARG A 206 -5.57 8.87 -17.50
N GLN A 207 -5.39 10.18 -17.61
CA GLN A 207 -4.93 11.03 -16.53
C GLN A 207 -6.14 11.79 -15.99
N ASP A 208 -6.55 11.49 -14.77
CA ASP A 208 -7.52 12.32 -14.07
C ASP A 208 -6.72 13.36 -13.28
N LEU A 209 -6.80 14.62 -13.70
CA LEU A 209 -6.11 15.72 -13.04
C LEU A 209 -6.82 16.02 -11.72
N LEU A 210 -6.21 15.57 -10.62
CA LEU A 210 -6.42 16.22 -9.33
C LEU A 210 -5.88 17.66 -9.42
N PRO A 211 -6.36 18.59 -8.58
CA PRO A 211 -5.83 19.95 -8.54
C PRO A 211 -4.30 19.95 -8.42
N ASP A 212 -3.62 20.90 -9.08
CA ASP A 212 -2.15 20.95 -9.14
C ASP A 212 -1.45 21.03 -7.76
N ASP A 213 -2.18 21.41 -6.72
CA ASP A 213 -1.74 21.52 -5.31
C ASP A 213 -2.09 20.30 -4.45
N ALA A 214 -2.68 19.25 -5.03
CA ALA A 214 -3.08 18.03 -4.34
C ALA A 214 -1.84 17.23 -3.89
N ASN A 215 -1.26 17.59 -2.74
CA ASN A 215 -0.30 16.73 -2.06
C ASN A 215 -1.00 15.46 -1.56
N ILE A 216 -0.99 14.40 -2.39
CA ILE A 216 -1.62 13.10 -2.10
C ILE A 216 -0.82 12.38 -1.02
N LEU A 217 -1.51 12.07 0.07
CA LEU A 217 -0.99 11.35 1.23
C LEU A 217 -1.25 9.85 1.12
N SER A 218 -2.37 9.45 0.52
CA SER A 218 -2.74 8.04 0.41
C SER A 218 -3.83 7.84 -0.64
N ILE A 219 -3.75 6.71 -1.34
CA ILE A 219 -4.80 6.24 -2.24
C ILE A 219 -5.29 4.86 -1.77
N LYS A 220 -6.61 4.65 -1.79
CA LYS A 220 -7.21 3.33 -1.57
C LYS A 220 -8.46 3.14 -2.42
N ALA A 221 -8.58 1.98 -3.03
CA ALA A 221 -9.77 1.59 -3.76
C ALA A 221 -10.66 0.70 -2.89
N ASP A 222 -11.95 0.97 -2.93
CA ASP A 222 -12.99 0.07 -2.47
C ASP A 222 -13.26 -0.95 -3.59
N LYS A 223 -12.79 -2.19 -3.35
CA LYS A 223 -12.94 -3.31 -4.28
C LYS A 223 -14.39 -3.79 -4.46
N ARG A 224 -15.37 -3.30 -3.68
CA ARG A 224 -16.78 -3.71 -3.79
C ARG A 224 -17.59 -2.74 -4.64
N ASN A 225 -17.40 -1.44 -4.42
CA ASN A 225 -18.23 -0.40 -5.04
C ASN A 225 -17.51 0.35 -6.18
N GLY A 226 -16.26 -0.02 -6.48
CA GLY A 226 -15.48 0.58 -7.57
C GLY A 226 -15.00 2.01 -7.29
N ILE A 227 -15.16 2.48 -6.05
CA ILE A 227 -14.81 3.84 -5.65
C ILE A 227 -13.33 3.92 -5.27
N VAL A 228 -12.63 4.93 -5.77
CA VAL A 228 -11.26 5.23 -5.37
C VAL A 228 -11.22 6.46 -4.48
N TYR A 229 -10.62 6.30 -3.31
CA TYR A 229 -10.42 7.34 -2.32
C TYR A 229 -9.00 7.88 -2.41
N VAL A 230 -8.87 9.19 -2.60
CA VAL A 230 -7.58 9.88 -2.63
C VAL A 230 -7.56 10.90 -1.50
N LEU A 231 -6.72 10.65 -0.51
CA LEU A 231 -6.50 11.57 0.60
C LEU A 231 -5.38 12.55 0.24
N THR A 232 -5.63 13.84 0.39
CA THR A 232 -4.63 14.91 0.27
C THR A 232 -4.47 15.64 1.60
N HIS A 233 -3.52 16.57 1.68
CA HIS A 233 -3.41 17.50 2.81
C HIS A 233 -4.69 18.31 3.08
N HIS A 234 -5.52 18.55 2.06
CA HIS A 234 -6.66 19.45 2.15
C HIS A 234 -7.99 18.71 2.27
N THR A 235 -8.13 17.56 1.62
CA THR A 235 -9.43 16.88 1.53
C THR A 235 -9.31 15.40 1.18
N LEU A 236 -10.43 14.69 1.27
CA LEU A 236 -10.61 13.32 0.79
C LEU A 236 -11.45 13.35 -0.48
N TYR A 237 -10.82 13.07 -1.63
CA TYR A 237 -11.51 12.91 -2.90
C TYR A 237 -12.09 11.51 -3.04
N ARG A 238 -13.21 11.44 -3.76
CA ARG A 238 -13.90 10.20 -4.09
C ARG A 238 -14.13 10.14 -5.60
N ILE A 239 -13.41 9.25 -6.26
CA ILE A 239 -13.43 9.04 -7.71
C ILE A 239 -14.28 7.80 -8.00
N ARG A 240 -15.13 7.88 -9.03
CA ARG A 240 -16.01 6.79 -9.50
C ARG A 240 -15.59 6.36 -10.89
#